data_AF-A0A382J4E0-F1
#
_entry.id   AF-A0A382J4E0-F1
#
_cell.length_a   1.000
_cell.length_b   1.000
_cell.length_c   1.000
_cell.angle_alpha   90.00
_cell.angle_beta   90.00
_cell.angle_gamma   90.00
#
_symmetry.space_group_name_H-M   'P 1'
#
loop_
_entity.id
_entity.type
_entity.pdbx_description
1 polymer ?
#
loop_
_entity_poly.entity_id
_entity_poly.type
_entity_poly.pdbx_seq_one_letter_code
_entity_poly.pdbx_strand_id
1 'polypeptide(L)'
;SFHPPYGKFKVDVKNSDHVCSEGVSDFTTDDELYMNIDYRESGNDVFLSADFESGTYHKNSVRNEEIYMPGGTFPLAWTRSYGSGKVFVTLLGHDGLSHQNQDFQKLVINGVDWVTA
;
A
#
# COMPACT_ATOMS: atom_id res chain seq x y z
N SER A 1 5.75 8.84 -7.97
CA SER A 1 6.02 8.14 -6.71
C SER A 1 7.51 7.87 -6.56
N PHE A 2 7.92 7.50 -5.35
CA PHE A 2 9.24 6.97 -4.97
C PHE A 2 9.05 6.09 -3.73
N HIS A 3 10.05 5.32 -3.33
CA HIS A 3 10.00 4.48 -2.12
C HIS A 3 11.40 4.41 -1.51
N PRO A 4 11.54 4.09 -0.21
CA PRO A 4 12.85 3.80 0.38
C PRO A 4 13.35 2.46 -0.18
N PRO A 5 14.61 2.06 0.07
CA PRO A 5 15.06 0.71 -0.26
C PRO A 5 14.07 -0.34 0.25
N TYR A 6 13.90 -1.42 -0.51
CA TYR A 6 13.11 -2.59 -0.09
C TYR A 6 13.44 -2.95 1.36
N GLY A 7 12.39 -3.18 2.15
CA GLY A 7 12.57 -3.47 3.55
C GLY A 7 11.29 -3.83 4.28
N LYS A 8 11.46 -4.11 5.56
CA LYS A 8 10.38 -4.52 6.45
C LYS A 8 9.65 -3.33 7.01
N PHE A 9 8.33 -3.31 6.92
CA PHE A 9 7.49 -2.30 7.56
C PHE A 9 6.15 -2.86 8.03
N LYS A 10 5.51 -2.14 8.94
CA LYS A 10 4.18 -2.45 9.45
C LYS A 10 3.12 -1.83 8.54
N VAL A 11 2.11 -2.63 8.20
CA VAL A 11 0.87 -2.20 7.56
C VAL A 11 -0.22 -2.10 8.63
N ASP A 12 -0.85 -0.93 8.71
CA ASP A 12 -1.97 -0.66 9.59
C ASP A 12 -3.29 -0.77 8.82
N VAL A 13 -4.25 -1.53 9.36
CA VAL A 13 -5.63 -1.58 8.88
C VAL A 13 -6.41 -0.47 9.59
N LYS A 14 -6.49 0.72 8.97
CA LYS A 14 -7.09 1.92 9.58
C LYS A 14 -8.61 1.89 9.62
N ASN A 15 -9.25 1.14 8.73
CA ASN A 15 -10.69 0.97 8.69
C ASN A 15 -11.02 -0.53 8.61
N SER A 16 -11.17 -1.19 9.76
CA SER A 16 -11.51 -2.62 9.83
C SER A 16 -12.92 -2.95 9.33
N ASP A 17 -13.81 -1.95 9.28
CA ASP A 17 -15.19 -2.11 8.81
C ASP A 17 -15.28 -2.07 7.27
N HIS A 18 -14.19 -1.73 6.58
CA HIS A 18 -14.13 -1.77 5.13
C HIS A 18 -14.24 -3.23 4.65
N VAL A 19 -15.13 -3.51 3.70
CA VAL A 19 -15.37 -4.89 3.21
C VAL A 19 -14.09 -5.56 2.70
N CYS A 20 -13.19 -4.81 2.05
CA CYS A 20 -11.92 -5.37 1.59
C CYS A 20 -10.89 -5.65 2.70
N SER A 21 -11.11 -5.21 3.95
CA SER A 21 -10.27 -5.56 5.11
C SER A 21 -10.82 -6.71 5.95
N GLU A 22 -11.89 -7.38 5.53
CA GLU A 22 -12.48 -8.46 6.31
C GLU A 22 -11.45 -9.57 6.61
N GLY A 23 -11.24 -9.86 7.89
CA GLY A 23 -10.27 -10.87 8.34
C GLY A 23 -8.79 -10.50 8.16
N VAL A 24 -8.50 -9.27 7.72
CA VAL A 24 -7.14 -8.70 7.63
C VAL A 24 -6.85 -7.94 8.92
N SER A 25 -5.82 -8.36 9.66
CA SER A 25 -5.31 -7.63 10.82
C SER A 25 -4.11 -6.77 10.43
N ASP A 26 -3.65 -5.88 11.30
CA ASP A 26 -2.32 -5.27 11.14
C ASP A 26 -1.27 -6.36 10.90
N PHE A 27 -0.41 -6.16 9.91
CA PHE A 27 0.61 -7.14 9.55
C PHE A 27 1.95 -6.49 9.24
N THR A 28 3.00 -7.29 9.23
CA THR A 28 4.34 -6.88 8.80
C THR A 28 4.65 -7.52 7.45
N THR A 29 5.23 -6.75 6.54
CA THR A 29 5.62 -7.22 5.21
C THR A 29 7.03 -6.76 4.86
N ASP A 30 7.72 -7.52 4.01
CA ASP A 30 8.94 -7.12 3.33
C ASP A 30 8.53 -6.68 1.90
N ASP A 31 8.69 -5.40 1.58
CA ASP A 31 8.13 -4.79 0.36
C ASP A 31 8.79 -3.42 0.05
N GLU A 32 8.35 -2.76 -1.03
CA GLU A 32 8.64 -1.35 -1.33
C GLU A 32 7.51 -0.44 -0.82
N LEU A 33 7.79 0.43 0.16
CA LEU A 33 6.82 1.40 0.66
C LEU A 33 6.67 2.57 -0.33
N TYR A 34 5.77 2.44 -1.30
CA TYR A 34 5.50 3.51 -2.28
C TYR A 34 4.92 4.76 -1.61
N MET A 35 5.57 5.89 -1.88
CA MET A 35 5.25 7.23 -1.40
C MET A 35 5.02 8.20 -2.55
N ASN A 36 4.42 9.35 -2.24
CA ASN A 36 4.15 10.43 -3.20
C ASN A 36 3.48 9.89 -4.48
N ILE A 37 2.55 8.96 -4.28
CA ILE A 37 1.63 8.52 -5.33
C ILE A 37 0.64 9.66 -5.58
N ASP A 38 0.37 9.93 -6.85
CA ASP A 38 -0.71 10.85 -7.20
C ASP A 38 -2.03 10.10 -6.99
N TYR A 39 -2.66 10.33 -5.84
CA TYR A 39 -3.95 9.76 -5.51
C TYR A 39 -4.95 10.89 -5.21
N ARG A 40 -6.19 10.69 -5.64
CA ARG A 40 -7.25 11.68 -5.39
C ARG A 40 -7.78 11.48 -3.99
N GLU A 41 -7.67 12.50 -3.15
CA GLU A 41 -8.22 12.46 -1.78
C GLU A 41 -9.73 12.22 -1.80
N SER A 42 -10.45 12.82 -2.74
CA SER A 42 -11.90 12.62 -2.88
C SER A 42 -12.23 11.36 -3.69
N GLY A 43 -13.14 10.57 -3.12
CA GLY A 43 -13.68 9.37 -3.75
C GLY A 43 -12.79 8.13 -3.67
N ASN A 44 -11.64 8.20 -2.98
CA ASN A 44 -10.91 7.02 -2.53
C ASN A 44 -11.31 6.70 -1.09
N ASP A 45 -11.73 5.46 -0.85
CA ASP A 45 -11.95 4.92 0.49
C ASP A 45 -10.69 4.15 0.89
N VAL A 46 -9.78 4.84 1.59
CA VAL A 46 -8.50 4.28 2.04
C VAL A 46 -8.71 3.48 3.31
N PHE A 47 -8.26 2.22 3.33
CA PHE A 47 -8.46 1.33 4.48
C PHE A 47 -7.16 0.71 5.01
N LEU A 48 -6.06 0.74 4.25
CA LEU A 48 -4.70 0.40 4.72
C LEU A 48 -3.75 1.58 4.57
N SER A 49 -2.83 1.72 5.53
CA SER A 49 -1.71 2.66 5.46
C SER A 49 -0.44 2.12 6.11
N ALA A 50 0.68 2.81 5.95
CA ALA A 50 1.88 2.61 6.76
C ALA A 50 2.51 3.96 7.12
N ASP A 51 3.06 4.02 8.32
CA ASP A 51 3.86 5.15 8.78
C ASP A 51 5.32 4.99 8.35
N PHE A 52 5.96 6.10 8.01
CA PHE A 52 7.36 6.15 7.63
C PHE A 52 8.04 7.34 8.29
N GLU A 53 9.26 7.12 8.77
CA GLU A 53 10.13 8.18 9.30
C GLU A 53 10.97 8.77 8.18
N SER A 54 11.12 10.10 8.15
CA SER A 54 11.87 10.75 7.09
C SER A 54 13.34 10.31 7.04
N GLY A 55 13.92 10.22 5.85
CA GLY A 55 15.33 9.90 5.67
C GLY A 55 15.89 10.32 4.32
N THR A 56 17.23 10.34 4.21
CA THR A 56 17.93 10.53 2.95
C THR A 56 18.45 9.19 2.45
N TYR A 57 18.09 8.83 1.23
CA TYR A 57 18.47 7.58 0.59
C TYR A 57 19.12 7.86 -0.76
N HIS A 58 19.67 6.84 -1.40
CA HIS A 58 20.17 6.96 -2.76
C HIS A 58 19.14 6.45 -3.76
N LYS A 59 18.98 7.18 -4.86
CA LYS A 59 18.20 6.69 -6.01
C LYS A 59 18.90 5.47 -6.60
N ASN A 60 18.12 4.48 -7.02
CA ASN A 60 18.60 3.39 -7.86
C ASN A 60 18.91 3.91 -9.28
N SER A 61 20.02 4.62 -9.42
CA SER A 61 20.47 5.26 -10.65
C SER A 61 21.99 5.19 -10.73
N VAL A 62 22.55 5.22 -11.95
CA VAL A 62 24.01 5.18 -12.18
C VAL A 62 24.76 6.29 -11.43
N ARG A 63 24.09 7.42 -11.19
CA ARG A 63 24.68 8.58 -10.50
C ARG A 63 24.64 8.47 -8.98
N ASN A 64 23.89 7.49 -8.43
CA ASN A 64 23.73 7.28 -6.99
C ASN A 64 23.36 8.57 -6.22
N GLU A 65 22.54 9.41 -6.83
CA GLU A 65 22.15 10.71 -6.25
C GLU A 65 21.33 10.50 -4.98
N GLU A 66 21.57 11.34 -3.98
CA GLU A 66 20.74 11.39 -2.78
C GLU A 66 19.33 11.92 -3.09
N ILE A 67 18.36 11.40 -2.36
CA ILE A 67 16.97 11.84 -2.35
C ILE A 67 16.46 11.85 -0.92
N TYR A 68 15.96 13.00 -0.49
CA TYR A 68 15.25 13.12 0.77
C TYR A 68 13.82 12.59 0.60
N MET A 69 13.41 11.68 1.46
CA MET A 69 12.07 11.13 1.53
C MET A 69 11.41 11.63 2.81
N PRO A 70 10.34 12.46 2.72
CA PRO A 70 9.65 12.95 3.90
C PRO A 70 8.91 11.80 4.60
N GLY A 71 8.82 11.88 5.93
CA GLY A 71 8.02 10.97 6.73
C GLY A 71 6.54 11.32 6.69
N GLY A 72 5.71 10.43 7.22
CA GLY A 72 4.26 10.59 7.27
C GLY A 72 3.52 9.26 7.22
N THR A 73 2.21 9.34 7.07
CA THR A 73 1.32 8.19 6.88
C THR A 73 0.96 8.08 5.40
N PHE A 74 1.24 6.93 4.80
CA PHE A 74 1.07 6.71 3.36
C PHE A 74 -0.03 5.67 3.10
N PRO A 75 -0.97 5.94 2.19
CA PRO A 75 -2.02 4.98 1.86
C PRO A 75 -1.44 3.79 1.09
N LEU A 76 -1.87 2.58 1.44
CA LEU A 76 -1.40 1.32 0.84
C LEU A 76 -2.48 0.54 0.12
N ALA A 77 -3.75 0.71 0.51
CA ALA A 77 -4.87 0.15 -0.23
C ALA A 77 -6.12 1.03 -0.10
N TRP A 78 -6.88 1.12 -1.18
CA TRP A 78 -8.13 1.86 -1.23
C TRP A 78 -9.07 1.29 -2.29
N THR A 79 -10.36 1.59 -2.14
CA THR A 79 -11.35 1.38 -3.18
C THR A 79 -11.86 2.70 -3.73
N ARG A 80 -12.40 2.67 -4.95
CA ARG A 80 -13.14 3.79 -5.53
C ARG A 80 -14.08 3.31 -6.63
N SER A 81 -15.02 4.18 -6.99
CA SER A 81 -15.79 4.04 -8.22
C SER A 81 -15.18 4.86 -9.35
N TYR A 82 -15.26 4.35 -10.58
CA TYR A 82 -14.96 5.08 -11.79
C TYR A 82 -16.01 4.75 -12.87
N GLY A 83 -16.89 5.72 -13.14
CA GLY A 83 -18.13 5.43 -13.89
C GLY A 83 -18.98 4.40 -13.14
N SER A 84 -19.39 3.33 -13.82
CA SER A 84 -20.09 2.18 -13.22
C SER A 84 -19.13 1.10 -12.71
N GLY A 85 -17.81 1.29 -12.84
CA GLY A 85 -16.81 0.31 -12.44
C GLY A 85 -16.39 0.47 -10.98
N LYS A 86 -16.07 -0.67 -10.35
CA LYS A 86 -15.41 -0.78 -9.06
C LYS A 86 -13.90 -0.92 -9.28
N VAL A 87 -13.11 -0.14 -8.54
CA VAL A 87 -11.64 -0.15 -8.63
C VAL A 87 -11.08 -0.42 -7.24
N PHE A 88 -10.40 -1.54 -7.09
CA PHE A 88 -9.59 -1.87 -5.93
C PHE A 88 -8.12 -1.63 -6.25
N VAL A 89 -7.40 -0.98 -5.35
CA VAL A 89 -5.95 -0.74 -5.49
C VAL A 89 -5.25 -1.21 -4.22
N THR A 90 -4.12 -1.90 -4.39
CA THR A 90 -3.10 -2.10 -3.36
C THR A 90 -1.73 -1.77 -3.93
N LEU A 91 -0.86 -1.17 -3.12
CA LEU A 91 0.54 -0.87 -3.45
C LEU A 91 1.52 -1.95 -2.97
N LEU A 92 1.01 -2.99 -2.32
CA LEU A 92 1.80 -4.10 -1.80
C LEU A 92 1.96 -5.19 -2.88
N GLY A 93 2.97 -6.03 -2.71
CA GLY A 93 3.20 -7.20 -3.55
C GLY A 93 4.45 -7.10 -4.42
N HIS A 94 5.54 -6.48 -3.98
CA HIS A 94 6.77 -6.40 -4.77
C HIS A 94 7.33 -7.79 -5.16
N ASP A 95 7.34 -8.76 -4.24
CA ASP A 95 7.96 -10.07 -4.50
C ASP A 95 7.24 -11.27 -3.87
N GLY A 96 7.89 -12.44 -3.97
CA GLY A 96 7.38 -13.70 -3.43
C GLY A 96 7.24 -13.72 -1.90
N LEU A 97 8.02 -12.94 -1.15
CA LEU A 97 7.87 -12.84 0.31
C LEU A 97 6.59 -12.08 0.65
N SER A 98 6.31 -10.96 -0.05
CA SER A 98 5.05 -10.24 0.10
C SER A 98 3.85 -11.15 -0.24
N HIS A 99 3.97 -11.96 -1.30
CA HIS A 99 2.91 -12.89 -1.73
C HIS A 99 2.71 -14.10 -0.81
N GLN A 100 3.68 -14.44 0.04
CA GLN A 100 3.54 -15.50 1.05
C GLN A 100 2.86 -15.02 2.33
N ASN A 101 2.71 -13.70 2.51
CA ASN A 101 2.00 -13.14 3.65
C ASN A 101 0.50 -13.46 3.53
N GLN A 102 -0.05 -14.13 4.55
CA GLN A 102 -1.46 -14.56 4.56
C GLN A 102 -2.44 -13.38 4.58
N ASP A 103 -2.09 -12.28 5.25
CA ASP A 103 -2.94 -11.09 5.30
C ASP A 103 -2.91 -10.33 3.97
N PHE A 104 -1.78 -10.34 3.26
CA PHE A 104 -1.73 -9.88 1.86
C PHE A 104 -2.59 -10.76 0.94
N GLN A 105 -2.54 -12.09 1.07
CA GLN A 105 -3.37 -13.00 0.28
C GLN A 105 -4.87 -12.75 0.51
N LYS A 106 -5.29 -12.60 1.77
CA LYS A 106 -6.69 -12.23 2.11
C LYS A 106 -7.08 -10.90 1.50
N LEU A 107 -6.23 -9.88 1.61
CA LEU A 107 -6.46 -8.56 1.02
C LEU A 107 -6.75 -8.66 -0.49
N VAL A 108 -5.94 -9.45 -1.21
CA VAL A 108 -6.13 -9.66 -2.66
C VAL A 108 -7.45 -10.37 -2.94
N ILE A 109 -7.78 -11.43 -2.21
CA ILE A 109 -9.05 -12.18 -2.38
C ILE A 109 -10.25 -11.28 -2.11
N ASN A 110 -10.26 -10.55 -0.98
CA ASN A 110 -11.34 -9.63 -0.63
C ASN A 110 -11.52 -8.52 -1.68
N GLY A 111 -10.41 -8.03 -2.25
CA GLY A 111 -10.43 -7.05 -3.33
C GLY A 111 -11.10 -7.62 -4.59
N VAL A 112 -10.76 -8.85 -4.98
CA VAL A 112 -11.37 -9.55 -6.13
C VAL A 112 -12.86 -9.80 -5.91
N ASP A 113 -13.24 -10.25 -4.73
CA ASP A 113 -14.65 -10.50 -4.39
C ASP A 113 -15.45 -9.19 -4.44
N TRP A 114 -14.90 -8.09 -3.91
CA TRP A 114 -15.58 -6.80 -3.92
C TRP A 114 -15.79 -6.23 -5.34
N VAL A 115 -14.77 -6.30 -6.21
CA VAL A 115 -14.88 -5.76 -7.58
C VAL A 115 -15.83 -6.57 -8.46
N THR A 116 -16.10 -7.83 -8.11
CA THR A 116 -16.99 -8.73 -8.88
C THR A 116 -18.41 -8.86 -8.32
N ALA A 117 -18.64 -8.41 -7.08
CA ALA A 117 -19.96 -8.38 -6.44
C ALA A 117 -20.98 -7.42 -7.09
#